data_AF-A4YCN7-F1
#
_entry.id   AF-A4YCN7-F1
#
_cell.length_a   1.000
_cell.length_b   1.000
_cell.length_c   1.000
_cell.angle_alpha   90.00
_cell.angle_beta   90.00
_cell.angle_gamma   90.00
#
_symmetry.space_group_name_H-M   'P 1'
#
loop_
_entity.id
_entity.type
_entity.pdbx_description
1 polymer ?
#
loop_
_entity_poly.entity_id
_entity_poly.type
_entity_poly.pdbx_seq_one_letter_code
_entity_poly.pdbx_strand_id
1 'polypeptide(L)'
;MDNLYTRKGVYVNKRIDMKIDLVLASRPDVELESVTKVYSHNHAIHEARNTLSKLGLTNFIPVNSTSKAAQLALEDKQSAAICSRFAAKLYGLKILKENIQDGVNITRFLVVSRELTEVGERTIVFFTVPDVPGSLFKVLEKFYLHNVNLSMIYSRPTKIIPWNYYFYLEFEGSISEAKRTGLLDELSKVTQELKIVGSYTTIPVT
;
A
#
# COMPACT_ATOMS: atom_id res chain seq x y z
N MET A 1 5.34 -6.70 2.43
CA MET A 1 4.94 -7.66 3.49
C MET A 1 5.93 -8.81 3.61
N ASP A 2 6.34 -9.45 2.52
CA ASP A 2 7.28 -10.60 2.56
C ASP A 2 8.63 -10.28 3.21
N ASN A 3 9.19 -9.09 2.95
CA ASN A 3 10.39 -8.61 3.63
C ASN A 3 10.19 -8.47 5.14
N LEU A 4 8.99 -8.08 5.57
CA LEU A 4 8.64 -7.91 6.98
C LEU A 4 8.40 -9.25 7.67
N TYR A 5 7.91 -10.25 6.94
CA TYR A 5 7.80 -11.63 7.42
C TYR A 5 9.19 -12.27 7.59
N THR A 6 10.06 -12.17 6.58
CA THR A 6 11.37 -12.83 6.54
C THR A 6 12.44 -12.17 7.42
N ARG A 7 12.44 -10.84 7.57
CA ARG A 7 13.46 -10.14 8.37
C ARG A 7 13.13 -10.15 9.86
N LYS A 8 14.13 -10.46 10.69
CA LYS A 8 14.04 -10.36 12.16
C LYS A 8 14.41 -8.96 12.64
N GLY A 9 13.85 -8.55 13.78
CA GLY A 9 14.13 -7.26 14.42
C GLY A 9 13.74 -6.06 13.55
N VAL A 10 12.62 -6.16 12.84
CA VAL A 10 12.00 -5.04 12.12
C VAL A 10 10.54 -5.03 12.50
N TYR A 11 10.08 -3.91 13.06
CA TYR A 11 8.74 -3.77 13.61
C TYR A 11 8.03 -2.58 12.99
N VAL A 12 6.70 -2.62 12.96
CA VAL A 12 5.85 -1.51 12.52
C VAL A 12 5.46 -0.69 13.74
N ASN A 13 5.69 0.62 13.69
CA ASN A 13 5.44 1.51 14.82
C ASN A 13 4.46 2.63 14.47
N LYS A 14 4.34 2.99 13.19
CA LYS A 14 3.41 4.03 12.73
C LYS A 14 2.82 3.69 11.35
N ARG A 15 1.68 4.30 11.04
CA ARG A 15 1.05 4.26 9.71
C ARG A 15 0.85 5.68 9.19
N ILE A 16 1.03 5.86 7.88
CA ILE A 16 0.71 7.09 7.17
C ILE A 16 -0.21 6.73 6.01
N ASP A 17 -1.39 7.35 5.94
CA ASP A 17 -2.27 7.22 4.78
C ASP A 17 -2.12 8.46 3.92
N MET A 18 -1.49 8.31 2.76
CA MET A 18 -1.19 9.44 1.87
C MET A 18 -2.14 9.42 0.68
N LYS A 19 -2.85 10.54 0.48
CA LYS A 19 -3.63 10.75 -0.74
C LYS A 19 -2.67 10.93 -1.91
N ILE A 20 -2.93 10.20 -2.99
CA ILE A 20 -2.17 10.30 -4.23
C ILE A 20 -2.99 11.12 -5.23
N ASP A 21 -2.55 12.34 -5.47
CA ASP A 21 -3.10 13.19 -6.53
C ASP A 21 -2.26 13.06 -7.80
N LEU A 22 -2.90 12.53 -8.85
CA LEU A 22 -2.31 12.44 -10.18
C LEU A 22 -2.58 13.74 -10.94
N VAL A 23 -1.57 14.20 -11.67
CA VAL A 23 -1.63 15.35 -12.55
C VAL A 23 -1.24 14.95 -13.96
N LEU A 24 -1.83 15.60 -14.95
CA LEU A 24 -1.32 15.63 -16.31
C LEU A 24 -0.37 16.82 -16.42
N ALA A 25 0.91 16.57 -16.69
CA ALA A 25 1.93 17.60 -16.75
C ALA A 25 2.77 17.48 -18.02
N SER A 26 3.22 18.60 -18.55
CA SER A 26 4.07 18.68 -19.74
C SER A 26 5.12 19.77 -19.56
N ARG A 27 5.99 19.97 -20.56
CA ARG A 27 6.90 21.12 -20.55
C ARG A 27 6.12 22.44 -20.47
N PRO A 28 6.73 23.51 -19.93
CA PRO A 28 6.09 24.82 -19.83
C PRO A 28 5.55 25.39 -21.16
N ASP A 29 6.21 25.09 -22.27
CA ASP A 29 5.89 25.58 -23.62
C ASP A 29 4.80 24.79 -24.34
N VAL A 30 4.28 23.71 -23.74
CA VAL A 30 3.29 22.83 -24.37
C VAL A 30 1.89 23.14 -23.84
N GLU A 31 0.95 23.37 -24.75
CA GLU A 31 -0.48 23.49 -24.43
C GLU A 31 -1.19 22.14 -24.56
N LEU A 32 -2.29 21.96 -23.82
CA LEU A 32 -2.99 20.67 -23.73
C LEU A 32 -3.43 20.15 -25.10
N GLU A 33 -3.88 21.03 -25.98
CA GLU A 33 -4.35 20.74 -27.33
C GLU A 33 -3.24 20.22 -28.25
N SER A 34 -1.98 20.50 -27.92
CA SER A 34 -0.80 20.06 -28.67
C SER A 34 -0.23 18.71 -28.20
N VAL A 35 -0.79 18.13 -27.14
CA VAL A 35 -0.35 16.83 -26.59
C VAL A 35 -0.80 15.70 -27.50
N THR A 36 0.16 14.98 -28.07
CA THR A 36 -0.10 13.87 -28.99
C THR A 36 0.10 12.49 -28.36
N LYS A 37 0.76 12.44 -27.20
CA LYS A 37 1.04 11.21 -26.46
C LYS A 37 1.26 11.45 -24.98
N VAL A 38 0.96 10.44 -24.18
CA VAL A 38 1.02 10.53 -22.72
C VAL A 38 1.83 9.36 -22.16
N TYR A 39 2.90 9.66 -21.43
CA TYR A 39 3.71 8.68 -20.71
C TYR A 39 3.15 8.42 -19.30
N SER A 40 3.10 7.18 -18.86
CA SER A 40 2.99 6.83 -17.43
C SER A 40 3.15 5.34 -17.15
N HIS A 41 3.11 4.97 -15.88
CA HIS A 41 2.92 3.57 -15.51
C HIS A 41 1.50 3.10 -15.82
N ASN A 42 1.34 1.81 -16.20
CA ASN A 42 0.04 1.25 -16.57
C ASN A 42 -1.06 1.51 -15.54
N HIS A 43 -0.74 1.39 -14.25
CA HIS A 43 -1.71 1.68 -13.18
C HIS A 43 -2.23 3.12 -13.23
N ALA A 44 -1.35 4.10 -13.40
CA ALA A 44 -1.74 5.52 -13.41
C ALA A 44 -2.56 5.88 -14.67
N ILE A 45 -2.28 5.24 -15.81
CA ILE A 45 -3.10 5.38 -17.03
C ILE A 45 -4.50 4.86 -16.77
N HIS A 46 -4.61 3.67 -16.15
CA HIS A 46 -5.91 3.05 -15.84
C HIS A 46 -6.70 3.86 -14.82
N GLU A 47 -6.03 4.42 -13.80
CA GLU A 47 -6.65 5.26 -12.79
C GLU A 47 -7.19 6.58 -13.32
N ALA A 48 -6.68 7.08 -14.47
CA ALA A 48 -7.10 8.35 -15.06
C ALA A 48 -7.87 8.19 -16.37
N ARG A 49 -8.33 6.97 -16.69
CA ARG A 49 -8.85 6.61 -18.01
C ARG A 49 -10.04 7.47 -18.45
N ASN A 50 -11.00 7.72 -17.56
CA ASN A 50 -12.19 8.49 -17.89
C ASN A 50 -11.82 9.96 -18.14
N THR A 51 -10.93 10.51 -17.32
CA THR A 51 -10.45 11.89 -17.51
C THR A 51 -9.66 12.03 -18.81
N LEU A 52 -8.74 11.11 -19.12
CA LEU A 52 -7.96 11.14 -20.36
C LEU A 52 -8.86 11.03 -21.60
N SER A 53 -9.87 10.16 -21.55
CA SER A 53 -10.86 10.03 -22.63
C SER A 53 -11.64 11.32 -22.86
N LYS A 54 -12.03 12.04 -21.80
CA LYS A 54 -12.73 13.35 -21.91
C LYS A 54 -11.84 14.44 -22.50
N LEU A 55 -10.52 14.32 -22.32
CA LEU A 55 -9.52 15.21 -22.91
C LEU A 55 -9.15 14.82 -24.35
N GLY A 56 -9.74 13.77 -24.90
CA GLY A 56 -9.41 13.28 -26.26
C GLY A 56 -8.02 12.64 -26.38
N LEU A 57 -7.35 12.35 -25.26
CA LEU A 57 -6.03 11.73 -25.24
C LEU A 57 -6.17 10.22 -25.37
N THR A 58 -5.58 9.64 -26.41
CA THR A 58 -5.74 8.22 -26.76
C THR A 58 -4.43 7.46 -26.92
N ASN A 59 -3.32 8.16 -27.16
CA ASN A 59 -2.00 7.56 -27.37
C ASN A 59 -1.22 7.50 -26.05
N PHE A 60 -1.25 6.35 -25.40
CA PHE A 60 -0.55 6.13 -24.14
C PHE A 60 0.70 5.30 -24.34
N ILE A 61 1.83 5.73 -23.76
CA ILE A 61 3.10 5.02 -23.79
C ILE A 61 3.44 4.55 -22.37
N PRO A 62 3.25 3.25 -22.06
CA PRO A 62 3.58 2.69 -20.76
C PRO A 62 5.07 2.74 -20.47
N VAL A 63 5.44 3.13 -19.25
CA VAL A 63 6.82 3.18 -18.76
C VAL A 63 6.92 2.65 -17.33
N ASN A 64 8.15 2.44 -16.85
CA ASN A 64 8.42 1.76 -15.59
C ASN A 64 7.95 2.53 -14.33
N SER A 65 7.77 3.85 -14.39
CA SER A 65 7.29 4.63 -13.25
C SER A 65 6.69 5.98 -13.68
N THR A 66 5.84 6.55 -12.81
CA THR A 66 5.30 7.90 -12.97
C THR A 66 6.39 8.98 -12.93
N SER A 67 7.46 8.78 -12.16
CA SER A 67 8.63 9.68 -12.16
C SER A 67 9.41 9.61 -13.47
N LYS A 68 9.57 8.41 -14.06
CA LYS A 68 10.23 8.28 -15.38
C LYS A 68 9.38 8.90 -16.48
N ALA A 69 8.06 8.80 -16.39
CA ALA A 69 7.16 9.49 -17.31
C ALA A 69 7.36 11.01 -17.28
N ALA A 70 7.46 11.60 -16.08
CA ALA A 70 7.72 13.04 -15.95
C ALA A 70 9.05 13.46 -16.60
N GLN A 71 10.12 12.67 -16.43
CA GLN A 71 11.39 12.92 -17.12
C GLN A 71 11.23 12.88 -18.64
N LEU A 72 10.57 11.85 -19.18
CA LEU A 72 10.36 11.70 -20.63
C LEU A 72 9.53 12.85 -21.20
N ALA A 73 8.51 13.30 -20.47
CA ALA A 73 7.70 14.44 -20.90
C ALA A 73 8.48 15.76 -20.99
N LEU A 74 9.56 15.92 -20.21
CA LEU A 74 10.45 17.09 -20.29
C LEU A 74 11.29 17.08 -21.58
N GLU A 75 11.69 15.89 -22.05
CA GLU A 75 12.55 15.69 -23.22
C GLU A 75 11.76 15.81 -24.55
N ASP A 76 10.44 15.66 -24.50
CA ASP A 76 9.59 15.40 -25.66
C ASP A 76 8.52 16.47 -25.87
N LYS A 77 8.72 17.27 -26.93
CA LYS A 77 8.05 18.57 -27.17
C LYS A 77 6.53 18.52 -27.44
N GLN A 78 5.93 17.34 -27.59
CA GLN A 78 4.48 17.19 -27.83
C GLN A 78 3.87 16.07 -26.99
N SER A 79 4.42 15.88 -25.79
CA SER A 79 4.00 14.82 -24.88
C SER A 79 3.58 15.36 -23.53
N ALA A 80 2.85 14.56 -22.77
CA ALA A 80 2.58 14.80 -21.36
C ALA A 80 2.91 13.56 -20.54
N ALA A 81 2.95 13.73 -19.23
CA ALA A 81 3.09 12.66 -18.26
C ALA A 81 1.91 12.66 -17.30
N ILE A 82 1.43 11.47 -16.96
CA ILE A 82 0.63 11.28 -15.74
C ILE A 82 1.61 11.00 -14.61
N CYS A 83 1.68 11.90 -13.65
CA CYS A 83 2.60 11.77 -12.51
C CYS A 83 2.04 12.40 -11.25
N SER A 84 2.77 12.32 -10.13
CA SER A 84 2.39 13.03 -8.91
C SER A 84 2.68 14.52 -9.06
N ARG A 85 1.92 15.38 -8.36
CA ARG A 85 2.19 16.83 -8.29
C ARG A 85 3.65 17.11 -7.87
N PHE A 86 4.19 16.32 -6.95
CA PHE A 86 5.59 16.41 -6.53
C PHE A 86 6.57 16.16 -7.68
N ALA A 87 6.35 15.10 -8.49
CA ALA A 87 7.21 14.80 -9.63
C ALA A 87 7.16 15.92 -10.69
N ALA A 88 5.96 16.44 -11.00
CA ALA A 88 5.82 17.57 -11.92
C ALA A 88 6.63 18.78 -11.45
N LYS A 89 6.54 19.15 -10.16
CA LYS A 89 7.31 20.25 -9.57
C LYS A 89 8.82 19.98 -9.59
N LEU A 90 9.23 18.77 -9.24
CA LEU A 90 10.65 18.37 -9.19
C LEU A 90 11.32 18.50 -10.56
N TYR A 91 10.63 18.13 -11.64
CA TYR A 91 11.15 18.21 -13.01
C TYR A 91 10.79 19.51 -13.74
N GLY A 92 10.18 20.49 -13.06
CA GLY A 92 9.84 21.78 -13.66
C GLY A 92 8.76 21.72 -14.75
N LEU A 93 7.88 20.73 -14.69
CA LEU A 93 6.77 20.58 -15.64
C LEU A 93 5.62 21.54 -15.29
N LYS A 94 4.95 22.07 -16.32
CA LYS A 94 3.68 22.78 -16.20
C LYS A 94 2.56 21.75 -16.04
N ILE A 95 1.74 21.93 -15.01
CA ILE A 95 0.56 21.11 -14.80
C ILE A 95 -0.55 21.60 -15.73
N LEU A 96 -0.98 20.73 -16.64
CA LEU A 96 -2.06 20.99 -17.59
C LEU A 96 -3.43 20.69 -16.98
N LYS A 97 -3.51 19.66 -16.13
CA LYS A 97 -4.73 19.28 -15.43
C LYS A 97 -4.39 18.63 -14.09
N GLU A 98 -5.07 19.06 -13.04
CA GLU A 98 -4.98 18.46 -11.71
C GLU A 98 -6.06 17.40 -11.47
N ASN A 99 -5.79 16.50 -10.52
CA ASN A 99 -6.73 15.50 -10.02
C ASN A 99 -7.36 14.66 -11.14
N ILE A 100 -6.51 14.11 -12.01
CA ILE A 100 -6.97 13.38 -13.19
C ILE A 100 -7.37 11.93 -12.90
N GLN A 101 -7.12 11.46 -11.68
CA GLN A 101 -7.58 10.15 -11.21
C GLN A 101 -9.11 10.10 -11.09
N ASP A 102 -9.70 8.97 -11.48
CA ASP A 102 -11.14 8.76 -11.57
C ASP A 102 -11.78 8.42 -10.21
N GLY A 103 -10.97 8.14 -9.19
CA GLY A 103 -11.44 7.75 -7.85
C GLY A 103 -10.50 8.21 -6.73
N VAL A 104 -10.86 7.86 -5.49
CA VAL A 104 -10.02 8.12 -4.31
C VAL A 104 -8.83 7.17 -4.34
N ASN A 105 -7.63 7.71 -4.55
CA ASN A 105 -6.39 6.96 -4.47
C ASN A 105 -5.66 7.32 -3.16
N ILE A 106 -5.59 6.36 -2.24
CA ILE A 106 -4.85 6.47 -0.99
C ILE A 106 -3.85 5.33 -0.93
N THR A 107 -2.59 5.67 -0.73
CA THR A 107 -1.53 4.69 -0.45
C THR A 107 -1.23 4.67 1.04
N ARG A 108 -1.37 3.49 1.65
CA ARG A 108 -0.99 3.23 3.03
C ARG A 108 0.50 2.90 3.12
N PHE A 109 1.23 3.69 3.90
CA PHE A 109 2.63 3.46 4.25
C PHE A 109 2.75 3.00 5.70
N LEU A 110 3.62 2.01 5.93
CA LEU A 110 3.98 1.57 7.28
C LEU A 110 5.39 2.09 7.59
N VAL A 111 5.55 2.74 8.74
CA VAL A 111 6.83 3.18 9.25
C VAL A 111 7.40 2.08 10.12
N VAL A 112 8.61 1.63 9.77
CA VAL A 112 9.28 0.52 10.44
C VAL A 112 10.52 0.96 11.20
N SER A 113 10.82 0.30 12.30
CA SER A 113 12.02 0.52 13.11
C SER A 113 12.61 -0.80 13.63
N ARG A 114 13.72 -0.69 14.39
CA ARG A 114 14.33 -1.84 15.09
C ARG A 114 13.71 -2.11 16.45
N GLU A 115 12.86 -1.22 16.94
CA GLU A 115 12.27 -1.29 18.27
C GLU A 115 10.82 -1.75 18.19
N LEU A 116 10.44 -2.72 19.02
CA LEU A 116 9.06 -3.16 19.11
C LEU A 116 8.27 -2.14 19.95
N THR A 117 7.16 -1.66 19.41
CA THR A 117 6.18 -0.90 20.19
C THR A 117 5.00 -1.81 20.50
N GLU A 118 4.66 -1.91 21.78
CA GLU A 118 3.53 -2.73 22.26
C GLU A 118 2.22 -1.96 22.42
N VAL A 119 2.28 -0.63 22.32
CA VAL A 119 1.14 0.29 22.40
C VAL A 119 0.75 0.81 21.02
N GLY A 120 -0.54 1.05 20.80
CA GLY A 120 -1.03 1.54 19.52
C GLY A 120 -2.51 1.26 19.32
N GLU A 121 -3.05 1.72 18.21
CA GLU A 121 -4.45 1.54 17.82
C GLU A 121 -4.69 0.21 17.12
N ARG A 122 -3.66 -0.29 16.43
CA ARG A 122 -3.71 -1.51 15.63
C ARG A 122 -2.43 -2.29 15.78
N THR A 123 -2.52 -3.60 15.58
CA THR A 123 -1.40 -4.52 15.65
C THR A 123 -1.35 -5.40 14.41
N ILE A 124 -0.13 -5.62 13.91
CA ILE A 124 0.11 -6.57 12.82
C ILE A 124 0.76 -7.83 13.40
N VAL A 125 0.27 -8.97 12.96
CA VAL A 125 0.87 -10.28 13.19
C VAL A 125 1.03 -11.03 11.88
N PHE A 126 2.08 -11.85 11.83
CA PHE A 126 2.15 -12.95 10.88
C PHE A 126 1.95 -14.27 11.61
N PHE A 127 1.27 -15.21 10.99
CA PHE A 127 1.19 -16.56 11.54
C PHE A 127 1.09 -17.62 10.45
N THR A 128 1.46 -18.85 10.79
CA THR A 128 1.22 -20.03 9.97
C THR A 128 0.26 -20.97 10.69
N VAL A 129 -0.47 -21.77 9.92
CA VAL A 129 -1.37 -22.79 10.46
C VAL A 129 -1.19 -24.09 9.65
N PRO A 130 -1.50 -25.26 10.23
CA PRO A 130 -1.45 -26.51 9.49
C PRO A 130 -2.43 -26.48 8.31
N ASP A 131 -2.06 -27.08 7.18
CA ASP A 131 -2.93 -27.21 6.00
C ASP A 131 -3.98 -28.30 6.20
N VAL A 132 -4.96 -28.02 7.07
CA VAL A 132 -6.11 -28.88 7.34
C VAL A 132 -7.39 -28.03 7.48
N PRO A 133 -8.57 -28.61 7.21
CA PRO A 133 -9.84 -27.88 7.33
C PRO A 133 -10.02 -27.25 8.72
N GLY A 134 -10.46 -25.98 8.73
CA GLY A 134 -10.76 -25.25 9.96
C GLY A 134 -9.54 -24.60 10.65
N SER A 135 -8.32 -24.80 10.16
CA SER A 135 -7.11 -24.20 10.76
C SER A 135 -7.18 -22.68 10.85
N LEU A 136 -7.51 -21.98 9.77
CA LEU A 136 -7.67 -20.52 9.80
C LEU A 136 -8.86 -20.11 10.67
N PHE A 137 -9.96 -20.87 10.62
CA PHE A 137 -11.13 -20.59 11.45
C PHE A 137 -10.79 -20.58 12.94
N LYS A 138 -9.99 -21.53 13.44
CA LYS A 138 -9.56 -21.56 14.85
C LYS A 138 -8.82 -20.30 15.29
N VAL A 139 -8.09 -19.65 14.37
CA VAL A 139 -7.43 -18.37 14.63
C VAL A 139 -8.45 -17.23 14.68
N LEU A 140 -9.32 -17.14 13.66
CA LEU A 140 -10.35 -16.09 13.57
C LEU A 140 -11.35 -16.17 14.73
N GLU A 141 -11.65 -17.37 15.21
CA GLU A 141 -12.49 -17.62 16.38
C GLU A 141 -11.92 -16.92 17.63
N LYS A 142 -10.60 -16.86 17.82
CA LYS A 142 -10.01 -16.18 19.00
C LYS A 142 -10.25 -14.68 18.96
N PHE A 143 -10.10 -14.06 17.80
CA PHE A 143 -10.46 -12.65 17.63
C PHE A 143 -11.95 -12.42 17.88
N TYR A 144 -12.82 -13.31 17.38
CA TYR A 144 -14.26 -13.22 17.61
C TYR A 144 -14.63 -13.33 19.10
N LEU A 145 -14.11 -14.33 19.81
CA LEU A 145 -14.40 -14.54 21.24
C LEU A 145 -13.89 -13.40 22.13
N HIS A 146 -12.81 -12.74 21.73
CA HIS A 146 -12.27 -11.55 22.42
C HIS A 146 -12.92 -10.24 21.95
N ASN A 147 -13.90 -10.29 21.03
CA ASN A 147 -14.55 -9.13 20.44
C ASN A 147 -13.55 -8.13 19.80
N VAL A 148 -12.54 -8.65 19.11
CA VAL A 148 -11.48 -7.88 18.46
C VAL A 148 -11.73 -7.82 16.95
N ASN A 149 -11.85 -6.60 16.42
CA ASN A 149 -12.08 -6.37 15.01
C ASN A 149 -10.81 -6.59 14.17
N LEU A 150 -10.99 -7.13 12.96
CA LEU A 150 -9.92 -7.35 11.98
C LEU A 150 -10.05 -6.32 10.85
N SER A 151 -8.99 -5.56 10.58
CA SER A 151 -8.98 -4.58 9.50
C SER A 151 -8.38 -5.11 8.20
N MET A 152 -7.62 -6.21 8.26
CA MET A 152 -6.98 -6.80 7.09
C MET A 152 -6.57 -8.25 7.34
N ILE A 153 -6.74 -9.09 6.33
CA ILE A 153 -6.14 -10.43 6.29
C ILE A 153 -5.72 -10.79 4.86
N TYR A 154 -4.50 -11.33 4.71
CA TYR A 154 -4.00 -11.86 3.45
C TYR A 154 -3.26 -13.18 3.67
N SER A 155 -3.54 -14.18 2.85
CA SER A 155 -2.72 -15.39 2.74
C SER A 155 -1.58 -15.17 1.74
N ARG A 156 -0.42 -15.76 2.01
CA ARG A 156 0.75 -15.76 1.13
C ARG A 156 1.42 -17.14 1.17
N PRO A 157 1.75 -17.74 0.02
CA PRO A 157 2.45 -19.02 0.01
C PRO A 157 3.85 -18.84 0.61
N THR A 158 4.25 -19.76 1.47
CA THR A 158 5.64 -19.87 1.91
C THR A 158 6.47 -20.34 0.71
N LYS A 159 7.63 -19.73 0.49
CA LYS A 159 8.53 -20.13 -0.62
C LYS A 159 9.36 -21.37 -0.29
N ILE A 160 9.13 -21.99 0.87
CA ILE A 160 9.96 -23.06 1.43
C ILE A 160 9.27 -24.41 1.28
N ILE A 161 7.99 -24.48 1.63
CA ILE A 161 7.21 -25.72 1.58
C ILE A 161 6.00 -25.49 0.66
N PRO A 162 5.81 -26.33 -0.38
CA PRO A 162 4.61 -26.27 -1.20
C PRO A 162 3.34 -26.29 -0.34
N TRP A 163 2.33 -25.50 -0.75
CA TRP A 163 0.99 -25.46 -0.14
C TRP A 163 0.95 -24.99 1.32
N ASN A 164 2.07 -24.56 1.89
CA ASN A 164 2.08 -23.87 3.17
C ASN A 164 1.90 -22.38 2.96
N TYR A 165 1.13 -21.75 3.83
CA TYR A 165 0.85 -20.32 3.78
C TYR A 165 1.21 -19.67 5.11
N TYR A 166 1.73 -18.45 5.04
CA TYR A 166 1.65 -17.53 6.16
C TYR A 166 0.52 -16.54 5.89
N PHE A 167 -0.09 -16.10 6.98
CA PHE A 167 -1.12 -15.09 6.99
C PHE A 167 -0.53 -13.80 7.53
N TYR A 168 -0.78 -12.70 6.84
CA TYR A 168 -0.65 -11.35 7.39
C TYR A 168 -2.02 -10.95 7.91
N LEU A 169 -2.10 -10.53 9.16
CA LEU A 169 -3.34 -10.08 9.77
C LEU A 169 -3.09 -8.78 10.56
N GLU A 170 -4.01 -7.84 10.38
CA GLU A 170 -4.08 -6.58 11.13
C GLU A 170 -5.37 -6.58 11.94
N PHE A 171 -5.25 -6.30 13.24
CA PHE A 171 -6.39 -6.20 14.16
C PHE A 171 -6.37 -4.88 14.93
N GLU A 172 -7.54 -4.47 15.39
CA GLU A 172 -7.73 -3.28 16.24
C GLU A 172 -7.40 -3.61 17.69
N GLY A 173 -6.50 -2.84 18.29
CA GLY A 173 -5.95 -3.11 19.62
C GLY A 173 -4.43 -3.20 19.63
N SER A 174 -3.88 -3.15 20.84
CA SER A 174 -2.44 -3.16 21.10
C SER A 174 -1.94 -4.54 21.56
N ILE A 175 -0.63 -4.78 21.44
CA ILE A 175 0.02 -5.99 21.97
C ILE A 175 -0.16 -6.04 23.48
N SER A 176 0.02 -4.92 24.19
CA SER A 176 -0.16 -4.87 25.65
C SER A 176 -1.55 -5.31 26.07
N GLU A 177 -2.58 -4.85 25.36
CA GLU A 177 -3.96 -5.27 25.61
C GLU A 177 -4.19 -6.73 25.26
N ALA A 178 -3.71 -7.19 24.11
CA ALA A 178 -3.87 -8.57 23.68
C ALA A 178 -3.11 -9.57 24.57
N LYS A 179 -2.01 -9.15 25.23
CA LYS A 179 -1.35 -9.91 26.31
C LYS A 179 -2.25 -9.97 27.54
N ARG A 180 -2.79 -8.83 27.97
CA ARG A 180 -3.63 -8.70 29.16
C ARG A 180 -4.91 -9.54 29.06
N THR A 181 -5.54 -9.61 27.89
CA THR A 181 -6.76 -10.42 27.71
C THR A 181 -6.48 -11.90 27.52
N GLY A 182 -5.23 -12.29 27.23
CA GLY A 182 -4.85 -13.68 26.92
C GLY A 182 -4.98 -14.04 25.44
N LEU A 183 -5.41 -13.12 24.57
CA LEU A 183 -5.57 -13.36 23.13
C LEU A 183 -4.28 -13.89 22.48
N LEU A 184 -3.12 -13.30 22.79
CA LEU A 184 -1.85 -13.74 22.19
C LEU A 184 -1.43 -15.16 22.62
N ASP A 185 -1.74 -15.53 23.87
CA ASP A 185 -1.50 -16.89 24.37
C ASP A 185 -2.41 -17.90 23.64
N GLU A 186 -3.69 -17.58 23.49
CA GLU A 186 -4.62 -18.42 22.72
C GLU A 186 -4.24 -18.56 21.25
N LEU A 187 -3.81 -17.47 20.60
CA LEU A 187 -3.32 -17.49 19.22
C LEU A 187 -2.08 -18.38 19.08
N SER A 188 -1.16 -18.34 20.04
CA SER A 188 0.05 -19.19 20.02
C SER A 188 -0.27 -20.69 20.07
N LYS A 189 -1.40 -21.08 20.68
CA LYS A 189 -1.84 -22.48 20.79
C LYS A 189 -2.46 -23.03 19.51
N VAL A 190 -2.98 -22.16 18.64
CA VAL A 190 -3.69 -22.54 17.40
C VAL A 190 -2.89 -22.22 16.13
N THR A 191 -1.68 -21.68 16.29
CA THR A 191 -0.75 -21.38 15.19
C THR A 191 0.50 -22.23 15.30
N GLN A 192 1.15 -22.52 14.17
CA GLN A 192 2.46 -23.20 14.17
C GLN A 192 3.59 -22.22 14.46
N GLU A 193 3.49 -21.03 13.87
CA GLU A 193 4.35 -19.89 14.16
C GLU A 193 3.46 -18.66 14.34
N LEU A 194 3.78 -17.84 15.35
CA LEU A 194 3.20 -16.52 15.54
C LEU A 194 4.33 -15.51 15.66
N LYS A 195 4.36 -14.56 14.73
CA LYS A 195 5.30 -13.44 14.72
C LYS A 195 4.54 -12.14 14.91
N ILE A 196 4.79 -11.49 16.04
CA ILE A 196 4.29 -10.15 16.33
C ILE A 196 5.16 -9.12 15.60
N VAL A 197 4.53 -8.23 14.84
CA VAL A 197 5.22 -7.23 14.00
C VAL A 197 5.20 -5.85 14.64
N GLY A 198 4.28 -5.59 15.56
CA GLY A 198 4.22 -4.34 16.31
C GLY A 198 2.83 -3.75 16.35
N SER A 199 2.59 -2.97 17.40
CA SER A 199 1.45 -2.08 17.51
C SER A 199 1.84 -0.69 17.02
N TYR A 200 0.89 -0.02 16.37
CA TYR A 200 1.15 1.26 15.74
C TYR A 200 -0.03 2.21 15.85
N THR A 201 0.27 3.49 15.69
CA THR A 201 -0.72 4.59 15.62
C THR A 201 -0.64 5.27 14.25
N THR A 202 -1.77 5.80 13.81
CA THR A 202 -1.84 6.57 12.57
C THR A 202 -1.26 7.97 12.76
N ILE A 203 -0.33 8.37 11.89
CA ILE A 203 0.15 9.75 11.82
C ILE A 203 -0.77 10.50 10.85
N PRO A 204 -1.40 11.60 11.26
CA PRO A 204 -2.14 12.46 10.34
C PRO A 204 -1.15 13.13 9.37
N VAL A 205 -1.48 13.11 8.09
CA VAL A 205 -0.75 13.89 7.08
C VAL A 205 -1.35 15.29 7.06
N THR A 206 -0.61 16.26 7.59
CA THR A 206 -0.89 17.70 7.46
C THR A 206 -0.42 18.23 6.12
#